data_AF-A0A518C629-F1
#
_entry.id   AF-A0A518C629-F1
#
_cell.length_a   1.000
_cell.length_b   1.000
_cell.length_c   1.000
_cell.angle_alpha   90.00
_cell.angle_beta   90.00
_cell.angle_gamma   90.00
#
_symmetry.space_group_name_H-M   'P 1'
#
loop_
_entity.id
_entity.type
_entity.pdbx_description
1 polymer ?
#
loop_
_entity_poly.entity_id
_entity_poly.type
_entity_poly.pdbx_seq_one_letter_code
_entity_poly.pdbx_strand_id
1 'polypeptide(L)'
;MTDSDSAADWMTAYQERLERERTEARQAMGKACDALDELGVTAVRIEYDGYGDSGAVEGVTATGPAGDVAIPADLREELISAAERLLPDGWENNTGAFGELVLDVAHRRLTREHNWRVETSEYDEEVWEL
;
A
#
# COMPACT_ATOMS: atom_id res chain seq x y z
N MET A 1 -25.79 9.88 27.31
CA MET A 1 -24.87 9.14 26.42
C MET A 1 -25.23 9.57 25.02
N THR A 2 -24.53 10.57 24.51
CA THR A 2 -24.84 11.24 23.24
C THR A 2 -24.08 10.57 22.10
N ASP A 3 -24.65 10.57 20.89
CA ASP A 3 -24.06 9.99 19.67
C ASP A 3 -22.60 10.43 19.40
N SER A 4 -22.19 11.59 19.93
CA SER A 4 -20.82 12.10 19.88
C SER A 4 -19.79 11.24 20.62
N ASP A 5 -20.14 10.61 21.75
CA ASP A 5 -19.22 9.72 22.47
C ASP A 5 -19.05 8.41 21.69
N SER A 6 -20.11 7.94 21.02
CA SER A 6 -20.08 6.73 20.20
C SER A 6 -19.23 6.89 18.94
N ALA A 7 -19.22 8.07 18.30
CA ALA A 7 -18.39 8.33 17.12
C ALA A 7 -16.89 8.38 17.47
N ALA A 8 -16.54 9.00 18.60
CA ALA A 8 -15.16 9.07 19.08
C ALA A 8 -14.63 7.68 19.49
N ASP A 9 -15.44 6.87 20.18
CA ASP A 9 -15.10 5.50 20.54
C ASP A 9 -14.90 4.61 19.31
N TRP A 10 -15.76 4.75 18.29
CA TRP A 10 -15.61 4.02 17.02
C TRP A 10 -14.36 4.42 16.24
N MET A 11 -14.04 5.71 16.17
CA MET A 11 -12.82 6.19 15.51
C MET A 11 -11.58 5.69 16.23
N THR A 12 -11.57 5.71 17.56
CA THR A 12 -10.47 5.19 18.38
C THR A 12 -10.28 3.69 18.14
N ALA A 13 -11.34 2.89 18.26
CA ALA A 13 -11.29 1.45 18.01
C ALA A 13 -10.87 1.11 16.56
N TYR A 14 -11.30 1.93 15.60
CA TYR A 14 -10.89 1.80 14.19
C TYR A 14 -9.41 2.10 14.00
N GLN A 15 -8.90 3.18 14.58
CA GLN A 15 -7.48 3.54 14.54
C GLN A 15 -6.61 2.47 15.19
N GLU A 16 -7.00 1.97 16.36
CA GLU A 16 -6.29 0.87 17.05
C GLU A 16 -6.28 -0.42 16.21
N ARG A 17 -7.37 -0.72 15.50
CA ARG A 17 -7.41 -1.84 14.56
C ARG A 17 -6.43 -1.63 13.41
N LEU A 18 -6.43 -0.46 12.78
CA LEU A 18 -5.50 -0.16 11.68
C LEU A 18 -4.05 -0.21 12.13
N GLU A 19 -3.72 0.32 13.30
CA GLU A 19 -2.36 0.28 13.84
C GLU A 19 -1.90 -1.15 14.13
N ARG A 20 -2.80 -2.00 14.64
CA ARG A 20 -2.54 -3.42 14.83
C ARG A 20 -2.28 -4.12 13.49
N GLU A 21 -3.17 -3.93 12.51
CA GLU A 21 -3.03 -4.51 11.17
C GLU A 21 -1.73 -4.04 10.48
N ARG A 22 -1.37 -2.76 10.61
CA ARG A 22 -0.09 -2.21 10.11
C ARG A 22 1.10 -2.81 10.85
N THR A 23 1.00 -3.02 12.15
CA THR A 23 2.07 -3.64 12.94
C THR A 23 2.29 -5.09 12.54
N GLU A 24 1.21 -5.86 12.38
CA GLU A 24 1.22 -7.23 11.88
C GLU A 24 1.82 -7.30 10.46
N ALA A 25 1.42 -6.38 9.57
CA ALA A 25 1.97 -6.30 8.22
C ALA A 25 3.48 -5.99 8.20
N ARG A 26 3.96 -5.08 9.06
CA ARG A 26 5.41 -4.82 9.21
C ARG A 26 6.15 -6.05 9.73
N GLN A 27 5.56 -6.77 10.69
CA GLN A 27 6.15 -8.02 11.18
C GLN A 27 6.18 -9.10 10.09
N ALA A 28 5.13 -9.19 9.27
CA ALA A 28 5.08 -10.09 8.13
C ALA A 28 6.19 -9.76 7.10
N MET A 29 6.35 -8.49 6.72
CA MET A 29 7.47 -8.03 5.87
C MET A 29 8.83 -8.40 6.49
N GLY A 30 8.96 -8.24 7.80
CA GLY A 30 10.14 -8.64 8.55
C GLY A 30 10.44 -10.14 8.42
N LYS A 31 9.44 -11.01 8.61
CA LYS A 31 9.61 -12.47 8.45
C LYS A 31 9.88 -12.87 7.00
N ALA A 32 9.21 -12.21 6.06
CA ALA A 32 9.44 -12.41 4.63
C ALA A 32 10.89 -12.12 4.25
N CYS A 33 11.56 -11.14 4.88
CA CYS A 33 12.99 -10.90 4.65
C CYS A 33 13.85 -12.15 4.93
N ASP A 34 13.51 -12.95 5.95
CA ASP A 34 14.29 -14.15 6.28
C ASP A 34 14.17 -15.19 5.15
N ALA A 35 12.94 -15.45 4.67
CA ALA A 35 12.71 -16.35 3.55
C ALA A 35 13.30 -15.84 2.22
N LEU A 36 13.25 -14.53 1.98
CA LEU A 36 13.82 -13.89 0.81
C LEU A 36 15.35 -13.97 0.79
N ASP A 37 16.00 -13.79 1.94
CA ASP A 37 17.46 -13.91 2.07
C ASP A 37 17.94 -15.34 1.76
N GLU A 38 17.22 -16.37 2.23
CA GLU A 38 17.50 -17.78 1.90
C GLU A 38 17.41 -18.08 0.40
N LEU A 39 16.58 -17.34 -0.34
CA LEU A 39 16.43 -17.44 -1.79
C LEU A 39 17.47 -16.60 -2.56
N GLY A 40 18.32 -15.85 -1.87
CA GLY A 40 19.30 -14.93 -2.46
C GLY A 40 18.68 -13.64 -3.02
N VAL A 41 17.48 -13.28 -2.57
CA VAL A 41 16.83 -12.02 -2.93
C VAL A 41 17.45 -10.89 -2.12
N THR A 42 17.88 -9.84 -2.81
CA THR A 42 18.44 -8.63 -2.21
C THR A 42 17.43 -7.48 -2.13
N ALA A 43 16.48 -7.43 -3.06
CA ALA A 43 15.43 -6.43 -3.07
C ALA A 43 14.12 -6.98 -3.66
N VAL A 44 13.00 -6.53 -3.12
CA VAL A 44 11.66 -6.76 -3.68
C VAL A 44 11.00 -5.43 -3.98
N ARG A 45 10.53 -5.26 -5.22
CA ARG A 45 9.67 -4.14 -5.63
C ARG A 45 8.21 -4.61 -5.71
N ILE A 46 7.31 -3.85 -5.10
CA ILE A 46 5.87 -4.10 -5.07
C ILE A 46 5.18 -2.86 -5.65
N GLU A 47 4.58 -2.98 -6.82
CA GLU A 47 3.91 -1.89 -7.53
C GLU A 47 2.41 -1.95 -7.25
N TYR A 48 1.76 -0.81 -7.02
CA TYR A 48 0.32 -0.75 -6.78
C TYR A 48 -0.32 0.42 -7.52
N ASP A 49 -1.58 0.25 -7.89
CA ASP A 49 -2.38 1.28 -8.52
C ASP A 49 -3.83 1.21 -8.02
N GLY A 50 -4.35 2.36 -7.57
CA GLY A 50 -5.70 2.54 -7.09
C GLY A 50 -6.39 3.68 -7.84
N TYR A 51 -7.61 3.42 -8.31
CA TYR A 51 -8.45 4.38 -9.00
C TYR A 51 -9.91 3.93 -8.97
N GLY A 52 -10.84 4.88 -8.82
CA GLY A 52 -12.27 4.60 -8.95
C GLY A 52 -12.83 3.72 -7.83
N ASP A 53 -12.34 3.93 -6.61
CA ASP A 53 -12.73 3.17 -5.40
C ASP A 53 -12.35 1.68 -5.50
N SER A 54 -11.30 1.39 -6.25
CA SER A 54 -10.69 0.07 -6.39
C SER A 54 -9.20 0.20 -6.57
N GLY A 55 -8.45 -0.82 -6.16
CA GLY A 55 -7.03 -0.93 -6.42
C GLY A 55 -6.50 -2.31 -6.12
N ALA A 56 -5.28 -2.55 -6.56
CA ALA A 56 -4.54 -3.76 -6.24
C ALA A 56 -3.03 -3.51 -6.23
N VAL A 57 -2.30 -4.50 -5.72
CA VAL A 57 -0.90 -4.70 -6.13
C VAL A 57 -0.88 -5.17 -7.59
N GLU A 58 -0.21 -4.42 -8.43
CA GLU A 58 -0.05 -4.68 -9.87
C GLU A 58 1.12 -5.63 -10.17
N GLY A 59 2.12 -5.67 -9.27
CA GLY A 59 3.29 -6.51 -9.49
C GLY A 59 4.16 -6.70 -8.27
N VAL A 60 4.80 -7.87 -8.19
CA VAL A 60 5.86 -8.17 -7.23
C VAL A 60 7.07 -8.73 -7.98
N THR A 61 8.17 -7.99 -7.95
CA THR A 61 9.43 -8.35 -8.61
C THR A 61 10.51 -8.51 -7.55
N ALA A 62 11.12 -9.70 -7.48
CA ALA A 62 12.22 -10.00 -6.56
C ALA A 62 13.53 -10.09 -7.35
N THR A 63 14.58 -9.45 -6.85
CA THR A 63 15.88 -9.36 -7.51
C THR A 63 17.02 -9.75 -6.56
N GLY A 64 17.95 -10.54 -7.08
CA GLY A 64 19.21 -10.89 -6.44
C GLY A 64 20.41 -10.38 -7.25
N PRO A 65 21.65 -10.72 -6.86
CA PRO A 65 22.86 -10.23 -7.53
C PRO A 65 22.96 -10.59 -9.01
N ALA A 66 22.30 -11.66 -9.44
CA ALA A 66 22.32 -12.15 -10.82
C ALA A 66 21.10 -11.73 -11.67
N GLY A 67 20.19 -10.92 -11.11
CA GLY A 67 18.94 -10.51 -11.76
C GLY A 67 17.70 -11.05 -11.03
N ASP A 68 16.62 -11.28 -11.77
CA ASP A 68 15.34 -11.69 -11.22
C ASP A 68 15.41 -13.06 -10.55
N VAL A 69 14.78 -13.17 -9.38
CA VAL A 69 14.69 -14.39 -8.59
C VAL A 69 13.22 -14.80 -8.47
N ALA A 70 12.93 -16.05 -8.82
CA ALA A 70 11.59 -16.59 -8.62
C ALA A 70 11.35 -16.82 -7.11
N ILE A 71 10.25 -16.25 -6.61
CA ILE A 71 9.80 -16.48 -5.23
C ILE A 71 8.59 -17.41 -5.21
N PRO A 72 8.44 -18.25 -4.16
CA PRO A 72 7.26 -19.07 -3.93
C PRO A 72 5.95 -18.27 -3.94
N ALA A 73 4.86 -18.91 -4.39
CA ALA A 73 3.56 -18.25 -4.54
C ALA A 73 2.96 -17.81 -3.19
N ASP A 74 3.09 -18.62 -2.15
CA ASP A 74 2.69 -18.29 -0.78
C ASP A 74 3.45 -17.07 -0.25
N LEU A 75 4.77 -17.02 -0.40
CA LEU A 75 5.58 -15.87 -0.01
C LEU A 75 5.19 -14.60 -0.79
N ARG A 76 4.86 -14.74 -2.09
CA ARG A 76 4.35 -13.64 -2.90
C ARG A 76 3.02 -13.10 -2.36
N GLU A 77 2.08 -13.98 -2.03
CA GLU A 77 0.77 -13.59 -1.48
C GLU A 77 0.92 -12.91 -0.11
N GLU A 78 1.83 -13.39 0.74
CA GLU A 78 2.14 -12.73 2.00
C GLU A 78 2.68 -11.31 1.81
N LEU A 79 3.58 -11.11 0.82
CA LEU A 79 4.10 -9.80 0.48
C LEU A 79 3.01 -8.85 -0.05
N ILE A 80 2.12 -9.33 -0.91
CA ILE A 80 0.97 -8.56 -1.44
C ILE A 80 0.08 -8.12 -0.28
N SER A 81 -0.38 -9.08 0.51
CA SER A 81 -1.27 -8.89 1.65
C SER A 81 -0.68 -7.91 2.67
N ALA A 82 0.62 -8.03 2.97
CA ALA A 82 1.30 -7.09 3.86
C ALA A 82 1.48 -5.70 3.22
N ALA A 83 1.75 -5.61 1.92
CA ALA A 83 1.94 -4.33 1.22
C ALA A 83 0.68 -3.48 1.24
N GLU A 84 -0.48 -4.07 0.91
CA GLU A 84 -1.77 -3.36 0.89
C GLU A 84 -2.11 -2.73 2.24
N ARG A 85 -1.87 -3.44 3.35
CA ARG A 85 -2.08 -2.93 4.72
C ARG A 85 -1.12 -1.80 5.09
N LEU A 86 -0.02 -1.65 4.35
CA LEU A 86 0.97 -0.59 4.55
C LEU A 86 0.75 0.60 3.63
N LEU A 87 -0.26 0.59 2.76
CA LEU A 87 -0.64 1.75 1.96
C LEU A 87 -1.36 2.82 2.80
N PRO A 88 -1.30 4.10 2.39
CA PRO A 88 -2.08 5.17 3.03
C PRO A 88 -3.58 4.89 2.96
N ASP A 89 -4.32 5.30 3.98
CA ASP A 89 -5.77 5.14 3.98
C ASP A 89 -6.40 5.96 2.83
N GLY A 90 -7.31 5.34 2.07
CA GLY A 90 -7.99 5.98 0.95
C GLY A 90 -7.18 6.07 -0.35
N TRP A 91 -6.07 5.34 -0.47
CA TRP A 91 -5.25 5.29 -1.70
C TRP A 91 -6.02 4.88 -2.97
N GLU A 92 -7.16 4.19 -2.84
CA GLU A 92 -8.01 3.76 -3.96
C GLU A 92 -9.11 4.78 -4.31
N ASN A 93 -9.39 5.70 -3.39
CA ASN A 93 -10.63 6.47 -3.39
C ASN A 93 -10.61 7.54 -4.48
N ASN A 94 -11.71 7.65 -5.22
CA ASN A 94 -11.90 8.65 -6.28
C ASN A 94 -10.79 8.59 -7.35
N THR A 95 -9.98 9.65 -7.45
CA THR A 95 -8.81 9.70 -8.33
C THR A 95 -7.71 8.75 -7.89
N GLY A 96 -7.73 8.30 -6.64
CA GLY A 96 -6.82 7.32 -6.10
C GLY A 96 -5.36 7.75 -6.10
N ALA A 97 -4.47 6.76 -6.09
CA ALA A 97 -3.04 6.91 -5.94
C ALA A 97 -2.31 5.69 -6.50
N PHE A 98 -1.03 5.87 -6.80
CA PHE A 98 -0.16 4.79 -7.27
C PHE A 98 1.25 4.98 -6.71
N GLY A 99 2.05 3.92 -6.83
CA GLY A 99 3.46 3.98 -6.48
C GLY A 99 4.05 2.60 -6.26
N GLU A 100 5.11 2.57 -5.47
CA GLU A 100 5.82 1.33 -5.17
C GLU A 100 6.28 1.24 -3.72
N LEU A 101 6.38 0.01 -3.23
CA LEU A 101 7.17 -0.32 -2.05
C LEU A 101 8.43 -1.05 -2.48
N VAL A 102 9.58 -0.64 -1.93
CA VAL A 102 10.86 -1.30 -2.11
C VAL A 102 11.32 -1.85 -0.78
N LEU A 103 11.35 -3.18 -0.68
CA LEU A 103 11.92 -3.92 0.45
C LEU A 103 13.39 -4.23 0.15
N ASP A 104 14.27 -3.55 0.86
CA ASP A 104 15.70 -3.84 0.93
C ASP A 104 15.90 -4.97 1.95
N VAL A 105 16.12 -6.20 1.45
CA VAL A 105 16.15 -7.41 2.27
C VAL A 105 17.36 -7.41 3.19
N ALA A 106 18.53 -7.04 2.65
CA ALA A 106 19.80 -7.02 3.38
C ALA A 106 19.77 -6.04 4.57
N HIS A 107 19.14 -4.87 4.40
CA HIS A 107 19.03 -3.87 5.47
C HIS A 107 17.70 -3.92 6.22
N ARG A 108 16.81 -4.87 5.89
CA ARG A 108 15.45 -4.99 6.43
C ARG A 108 14.69 -3.67 6.44
N ARG A 109 14.75 -2.94 5.33
CA ARG A 109 14.21 -1.59 5.20
C ARG A 109 13.16 -1.54 4.10
N LEU A 110 11.96 -1.08 4.45
CA LEU A 110 10.87 -0.86 3.52
C LEU A 110 10.74 0.64 3.22
N THR A 111 10.82 1.01 1.95
CA THR A 111 10.57 2.38 1.47
C THR A 111 9.29 2.38 0.66
N ARG A 112 8.44 3.40 0.80
CA ARG A 112 7.23 3.56 -0.01
C ARG A 112 7.31 4.87 -0.78
N GLU A 113 7.32 4.80 -2.09
CA GLU A 113 6.97 5.92 -2.96
C GLU A 113 5.46 5.97 -3.13
N HIS A 114 4.88 7.17 -3.10
CA HIS A 114 3.43 7.34 -3.16
C HIS A 114 3.05 8.63 -3.87
N ASN A 115 2.17 8.50 -4.86
CA ASN A 115 1.70 9.57 -5.71
C ASN A 115 0.18 9.64 -5.64
N TRP A 116 -0.36 10.70 -5.03
CA TRP A 116 -1.80 10.99 -5.10
C TRP A 116 -2.16 11.54 -6.48
N ARG A 117 -3.25 11.04 -7.07
CA ARG A 117 -3.83 11.65 -8.27
C ARG A 117 -4.80 12.75 -7.86
N VAL A 118 -4.76 13.86 -8.59
CA VAL A 118 -5.64 15.00 -8.39
C VAL A 118 -6.37 15.29 -9.69
N GLU A 119 -7.68 15.46 -9.62
CA GLU A 119 -8.52 15.96 -10.72
C GLU A 119 -8.94 17.39 -10.40
N THR A 120 -8.86 18.28 -11.39
CA THR A 120 -9.20 19.70 -11.26
C THR A 120 -10.18 20.11 -12.33
N SER A 121 -11.23 20.84 -11.95
CA SER A 121 -12.25 21.37 -12.86
C SER A 121 -12.35 22.87 -12.73
N GLU A 122 -12.36 23.57 -13.86
CA GLU A 122 -12.65 25.01 -13.95
C GLU A 122 -14.06 25.18 -14.56
N TYR A 123 -14.82 26.13 -14.04
CA TYR A 123 -16.19 26.40 -14.49
C TYR A 123 -16.31 27.88 -14.83
N ASP A 124 -16.84 28.16 -16.02
CA ASP A 124 -17.23 29.48 -16.49
C ASP A 124 -18.61 29.37 -17.15
N GLU A 125 -19.42 30.41 -17.00
CA GLU A 125 -20.78 30.46 -17.52
C GLU A 125 -21.02 31.82 -18.19
N GLU A 126 -21.32 31.79 -19.48
CA GLU A 126 -21.76 32.96 -20.24
C GLU A 126 -23.25 32.87 -20.53
N VAL A 127 -23.97 33.96 -20.26
CA VAL A 127 -25.40 34.11 -20.57
C VAL A 127 -25.57 35.17 -21.63
N TRP A 128 -26.23 34.83 -22.74
CA TRP A 128 -26.58 35.77 -23.80
C TRP A 128 -28.11 35.96 -23.86
N GLU A 129 -28.56 37.22 -23.95
CA GLU A 129 -29.95 37.53 -24.31
C GLU A 129 -30.09 37.52 -25.84
N LEU A 130 -31.18 36.90 -26.34
CA LEU A 130 -31.50 36.77 -27.78
C LEU A 130 -32.67 37.67 -28.18
#